data_AF-A0A2D8AQ16-F1
#
_entry.id   AF-A0A2D8AQ16-F1
#
_cell.length_a   1.000
_cell.length_b   1.000
_cell.length_c   1.000
_cell.angle_alpha   90.00
_cell.angle_beta   90.00
_cell.angle_gamma   90.00
#
_symmetry.space_group_name_H-M   'P 1'
#
loop_
_entity.id
_entity.type
_entity.pdbx_description
1 polymer ?
#
loop_
_entity_poly.entity_id
_entity_poly.type
_entity_poly.pdbx_seq_one_letter_code
_entity_poly.pdbx_strand_id
1 'polypeptide(L)'
;PPSGPPSGPPSGPPSGPPSGPPSGPPSGPPSGPPSGPPGVTSVQSSTEEQTDSEEPEKEIEVEESEEENHVEEEPQEDASEEEPKDSSDEEHPDPVEEAPEETTNSEGSATEEIEPENKPEERIPVKQTTSNRAKAAEQEVIKLSNEVSSLRKSLAGAADVIEELETEPMPPAVLAADIVVPDHLVADIARLARQLDREQLVRANMGTISMLHPGMPGVMISTRKGTTLSRLNERGLVGGRLGQGAPDGAPTDWRILEVLLASTSLETGGPASCIHMLGPYTTAVSCEKDLILCSPIDEIGKSLLGKIVIVDPDPDNQDNFLRQTAEALKQGGNKCVVIRGHGAYCVGGDLDDAWANAAMLEHSMKIVLLARQANLKV
;
A
#
# COMPACT_ATOMS: atom_id res chain seq x y z
N PRO A 1 15.22 59.94 -8.26
CA PRO A 1 15.83 59.92 -6.91
C PRO A 1 15.11 58.90 -5.99
N PRO A 2 15.76 57.83 -5.53
CA PRO A 2 15.11 56.90 -4.61
C PRO A 2 15.17 57.45 -3.18
N SER A 3 14.01 57.46 -2.52
CA SER A 3 13.81 57.76 -1.11
C SER A 3 14.60 56.78 -0.23
N GLY A 4 15.27 57.31 0.80
CA GLY A 4 16.17 56.58 1.69
C GLY A 4 15.49 55.46 2.52
N PRO A 5 16.31 54.67 3.25
CA PRO A 5 15.84 53.47 3.94
C PRO A 5 14.97 53.81 5.17
N PRO A 6 14.03 52.93 5.57
CA PRO A 6 13.18 53.15 6.72
C PRO A 6 13.98 53.10 8.02
N SER A 7 13.67 54.05 8.90
CA SER A 7 14.27 54.25 10.22
C SER A 7 13.74 53.25 11.26
N GLY A 8 14.66 52.47 11.84
CA GLY A 8 14.57 51.97 13.23
C GLY A 8 13.78 50.67 13.46
N PRO A 9 14.21 49.84 14.45
CA PRO A 9 13.47 48.65 14.87
C PRO A 9 12.22 49.02 15.69
N PRO A 10 11.16 48.17 15.68
CA PRO A 10 9.95 48.43 16.44
C PRO A 10 10.21 48.40 17.95
N SER A 11 9.61 49.36 18.64
CA SER A 11 9.68 49.56 20.08
C SER A 11 8.91 48.48 20.85
N GLY A 12 9.64 47.61 21.56
CA GLY A 12 9.21 46.94 22.79
C GLY A 12 8.24 45.75 22.67
N PRO A 13 8.28 44.79 23.62
CA PRO A 13 7.33 43.69 23.68
C PRO A 13 5.94 44.15 24.16
N PRO A 14 4.85 43.47 23.74
CA PRO A 14 3.50 43.81 24.18
C PRO A 14 3.35 43.65 25.69
N SER A 15 2.69 44.63 26.29
CA SER A 15 2.37 44.69 27.72
C SER A 15 1.34 43.63 28.12
N GLY A 16 1.80 42.59 28.82
CA GLY A 16 1.01 41.81 29.80
C GLY A 16 0.07 40.72 29.24
N PRO A 17 -0.22 39.68 30.04
CA PRO A 17 -1.19 38.64 29.68
C PRO A 17 -2.64 39.17 29.74
N PRO A 18 -3.57 38.59 28.96
CA PRO A 18 -4.98 38.97 29.01
C PRO A 18 -5.58 38.71 30.39
N SER A 19 -6.35 39.67 30.86
CA SER A 19 -7.05 39.67 32.13
C SER A 19 -8.15 38.60 32.18
N GLY A 20 -7.92 37.54 32.97
CA GLY A 20 -8.96 36.75 33.64
C GLY A 20 -9.69 35.66 32.81
N PRO A 21 -10.16 34.59 33.47
CA PRO A 21 -10.99 33.57 32.82
C PRO A 21 -12.40 34.08 32.53
N PRO A 22 -13.09 33.55 31.50
CA PRO A 22 -14.47 33.90 31.22
C PRO A 22 -15.37 33.54 32.42
N SER A 23 -16.20 34.51 32.79
CA SER A 23 -17.18 34.39 33.86
C SER A 23 -18.30 33.41 33.49
N GLY A 24 -18.33 32.25 34.17
CA GLY A 24 -19.53 31.49 34.49
C GLY A 24 -20.01 30.45 33.46
N PRO A 25 -20.58 29.31 33.91
CA PRO A 25 -21.22 28.33 33.03
C PRO A 25 -22.56 28.84 32.47
N PRO A 26 -23.00 28.37 31.28
CA PRO A 26 -24.29 28.71 30.71
C PRO A 26 -25.44 28.24 31.60
N SER A 27 -26.44 29.10 31.72
CA SER A 27 -27.62 28.91 32.56
C SER A 27 -28.57 27.90 31.94
N GLY A 28 -28.71 26.72 32.57
CA GLY A 28 -29.93 25.89 32.56
C GLY A 28 -30.23 25.05 31.31
N PRO A 29 -30.89 23.88 31.47
CA PRO A 29 -31.36 23.06 30.34
C PRO A 29 -32.62 23.64 29.69
N PRO A 30 -32.88 23.37 28.40
CA PRO A 30 -34.09 23.80 27.72
C PRO A 30 -35.33 23.16 28.35
N SER A 31 -36.33 23.98 28.61
CA SER A 31 -37.63 23.56 29.11
C SER A 31 -38.51 23.07 27.97
N GLY A 32 -39.00 21.84 28.06
CA GLY A 32 -40.24 21.38 27.41
C GLY A 32 -40.09 20.47 26.18
N PRO A 33 -40.86 19.36 26.09
CA PRO A 33 -40.98 18.56 24.87
C PRO A 33 -41.93 19.23 23.86
N PRO A 34 -41.76 18.98 22.54
CA PRO A 34 -42.65 19.51 21.51
C PRO A 34 -44.04 18.86 21.60
N SER A 35 -45.08 19.68 21.43
CA SER A 35 -46.48 19.29 21.38
C SER A 35 -46.76 18.32 20.22
N GLY A 36 -47.52 17.27 20.49
CA GLY A 36 -47.88 16.21 19.54
C GLY A 36 -48.80 16.67 18.39
N PRO A 37 -49.03 15.79 17.40
CA PRO A 37 -49.81 16.08 16.20
C PRO A 37 -51.34 16.05 16.45
N PRO A 38 -52.13 16.81 15.68
CA PRO A 38 -53.58 16.86 15.83
C PRO A 38 -54.25 15.57 15.36
N GLY A 39 -55.24 15.12 16.15
CA GLY A 39 -55.99 13.89 15.94
C GLY A 39 -56.90 13.91 14.71
N VAL A 40 -56.99 12.75 14.06
CA VAL A 40 -58.05 12.39 13.12
C VAL A 40 -58.98 11.43 13.83
N THR A 41 -60.21 11.89 14.07
CA THR A 41 -61.31 11.10 14.60
C THR A 41 -61.78 10.05 13.59
N SER A 42 -61.95 8.84 14.10
CA SER A 42 -62.64 7.71 13.51
C SER A 42 -64.08 8.02 13.10
N VAL A 43 -64.48 7.59 11.90
CA VAL A 43 -65.85 7.14 11.62
C VAL A 43 -65.76 5.87 10.78
N GLN A 44 -66.23 4.76 11.34
CA GLN A 44 -66.60 3.53 10.64
C GLN A 44 -68.09 3.59 10.23
N SER A 45 -68.48 2.69 9.32
CA SER A 45 -69.83 2.39 8.81
C SER A 45 -70.24 3.27 7.62
N SER A 46 -70.72 2.77 6.48
CA SER A 46 -71.30 1.47 6.12
C SER A 46 -71.41 1.39 4.59
N THR A 47 -71.19 0.19 4.07
CA THR A 47 -71.46 -0.25 2.69
C THR A 47 -72.96 -0.48 2.47
N GLU A 48 -73.53 -0.08 1.32
CA GLU A 48 -74.39 -0.89 0.43
C GLU A 48 -75.06 -0.06 -0.71
N GLU A 49 -75.00 -0.65 -1.93
CA GLU A 49 -75.88 -0.55 -3.13
C GLU A 49 -76.13 0.83 -3.81
N GLN A 50 -76.25 1.00 -5.15
CA GLN A 50 -76.37 0.17 -6.36
C GLN A 50 -76.30 1.11 -7.61
N THR A 51 -75.75 0.61 -8.75
CA THR A 51 -76.08 0.87 -10.19
C THR A 51 -76.15 2.32 -10.73
N ASP A 52 -75.67 2.72 -11.92
CA ASP A 52 -75.80 2.08 -13.24
C ASP A 52 -74.91 2.80 -14.30
N SER A 53 -74.39 2.03 -15.25
CA SER A 53 -74.19 2.25 -16.69
C SER A 53 -73.37 3.41 -17.32
N GLU A 54 -72.59 2.95 -18.33
CA GLU A 54 -72.21 3.56 -19.63
C GLU A 54 -70.74 4.02 -19.85
N GLU A 55 -70.02 3.16 -20.56
CA GLU A 55 -68.85 3.35 -21.44
C GLU A 55 -69.21 4.26 -22.67
N PRO A 56 -68.29 4.68 -23.60
CA PRO A 56 -67.11 3.93 -24.06
C PRO A 56 -65.85 4.76 -24.51
N GLU A 57 -64.82 4.01 -24.93
CA GLU A 57 -63.72 4.27 -25.91
C GLU A 57 -62.49 5.14 -25.53
N LYS A 58 -61.33 4.48 -25.38
CA LYS A 58 -60.32 4.43 -26.47
C LYS A 58 -59.15 3.47 -26.16
N GLU A 59 -59.03 2.47 -27.02
CA GLU A 59 -57.87 1.60 -27.25
C GLU A 59 -56.74 2.31 -28.02
N ILE A 60 -55.50 1.83 -27.82
CA ILE A 60 -54.49 1.34 -28.80
C ILE A 60 -53.35 0.80 -27.91
N GLU A 61 -53.32 -0.49 -27.59
CA GLU A 61 -52.81 -1.66 -28.34
C GLU A 61 -51.28 -1.85 -28.30
N VAL A 62 -50.94 -2.95 -27.62
CA VAL A 62 -49.68 -3.67 -27.57
C VAL A 62 -49.82 -4.81 -28.57
N GLU A 63 -48.85 -4.99 -29.48
CA GLU A 63 -48.72 -6.23 -30.24
C GLU A 63 -47.52 -7.03 -29.73
N GLU A 64 -47.82 -8.14 -29.06
CA GLU A 64 -47.02 -9.36 -29.07
C GLU A 64 -47.42 -10.19 -30.30
N SER A 65 -46.45 -10.83 -30.94
CA SER A 65 -46.66 -12.04 -31.74
C SER A 65 -45.32 -12.79 -31.76
N GLU A 66 -45.18 -13.85 -30.97
CA GLU A 66 -45.49 -15.26 -31.30
C GLU A 66 -44.30 -16.00 -31.94
N GLU A 67 -43.90 -17.06 -31.22
CA GLU A 67 -42.98 -18.11 -31.61
C GLU A 67 -43.55 -18.97 -32.74
N GLU A 68 -42.67 -19.56 -33.57
CA GLU A 68 -42.63 -21.02 -33.77
C GLU A 68 -41.43 -21.49 -34.62
N ASN A 69 -40.67 -22.41 -34.03
CA ASN A 69 -40.11 -23.67 -34.55
C ASN A 69 -38.98 -23.79 -35.60
N HIS A 70 -38.02 -24.66 -35.20
CA HIS A 70 -37.23 -25.66 -35.97
C HIS A 70 -36.00 -25.12 -36.75
N VAL A 71 -34.80 -25.72 -36.74
CA VAL A 71 -34.38 -27.14 -36.80
C VAL A 71 -32.94 -27.29 -36.24
N GLU A 72 -32.65 -28.40 -35.56
CA GLU A 72 -31.31 -28.91 -35.22
C GLU A 72 -30.56 -29.38 -36.47
N GLU A 73 -29.28 -29.00 -36.64
CA GLU A 73 -28.32 -29.78 -37.43
C GLU A 73 -26.92 -29.67 -36.80
N GLU A 74 -26.40 -30.83 -36.38
CA GLU A 74 -24.99 -31.06 -36.03
C GLU A 74 -24.08 -30.90 -37.26
N PRO A 75 -22.76 -30.85 -37.02
CA PRO A 75 -21.88 -31.66 -37.84
C PRO A 75 -21.01 -32.59 -36.98
N GLN A 76 -21.21 -33.90 -37.18
CA GLN A 76 -20.17 -34.91 -37.00
C GLN A 76 -19.24 -34.89 -38.23
N GLU A 77 -17.93 -34.90 -38.02
CA GLU A 77 -17.03 -35.64 -38.90
C GLU A 77 -16.04 -36.45 -38.07
N ASP A 78 -15.81 -37.65 -38.58
CA ASP A 78 -15.35 -38.87 -37.95
C ASP A 78 -13.84 -39.11 -38.16
N ALA A 79 -13.29 -39.90 -37.26
CA ALA A 79 -12.21 -40.89 -37.45
C ALA A 79 -10.84 -40.47 -38.05
N SER A 80 -9.79 -40.62 -37.22
CA SER A 80 -8.84 -41.74 -37.36
C SER A 80 -7.91 -41.85 -36.15
N GLU A 81 -8.14 -42.86 -35.31
CA GLU A 81 -7.11 -43.47 -34.47
C GLU A 81 -6.24 -44.38 -35.36
N GLU A 82 -4.93 -44.14 -35.41
CA GLU A 82 -3.94 -45.18 -35.67
C GLU A 82 -2.71 -44.96 -34.77
N GLU A 83 -2.32 -46.03 -34.07
CA GLU A 83 -1.03 -46.19 -33.40
C GLU A 83 0.13 -45.95 -34.41
N PRO A 84 1.34 -45.66 -33.91
CA PRO A 84 2.32 -46.73 -34.05
C PRO A 84 3.12 -46.98 -32.76
N LYS A 85 3.24 -48.27 -32.45
CA LYS A 85 4.36 -48.82 -31.70
C LYS A 85 5.56 -49.01 -32.62
N ASP A 86 6.70 -48.53 -32.14
CA ASP A 86 7.94 -49.28 -31.95
C ASP A 86 9.21 -48.82 -32.70
N SER A 87 10.25 -48.71 -31.84
CA SER A 87 11.70 -48.80 -31.99
C SER A 87 12.46 -47.96 -33.02
N SER A 88 13.26 -47.01 -32.51
CA SER A 88 14.70 -47.27 -32.28
C SER A 88 15.37 -46.15 -31.48
N ASP A 89 16.24 -46.59 -30.59
CA ASP A 89 17.25 -45.93 -29.74
C ASP A 89 17.74 -44.53 -30.14
N GLU A 90 17.76 -43.59 -29.18
CA GLU A 90 19.01 -43.07 -28.60
C GLU A 90 18.75 -42.25 -27.31
N GLU A 91 19.74 -42.27 -26.43
CA GLU A 91 19.70 -42.00 -24.98
C GLU A 91 19.39 -40.54 -24.58
N HIS A 92 18.55 -40.37 -23.56
CA HIS A 92 18.41 -39.14 -22.76
C HIS A 92 18.88 -39.41 -21.32
N PRO A 93 19.73 -38.56 -20.72
CA PRO A 93 19.75 -38.34 -19.28
C PRO A 93 18.94 -37.07 -18.94
N ASP A 94 18.08 -37.18 -17.93
CA ASP A 94 17.28 -36.10 -17.35
C ASP A 94 18.13 -35.05 -16.60
N PRO A 95 17.64 -33.80 -16.48
CA PRO A 95 18.32 -32.71 -15.79
C PRO A 95 18.00 -32.71 -14.28
N VAL A 96 19.03 -32.58 -13.46
CA VAL A 96 18.92 -32.50 -11.99
C VAL A 96 18.75 -31.04 -11.55
N GLU A 97 17.80 -30.83 -10.63
CA GLU A 97 17.60 -29.65 -9.78
C GLU A 97 18.90 -29.06 -9.21
N GLU A 98 19.08 -27.75 -9.31
CA GLU A 98 20.08 -27.02 -8.52
C GLU A 98 19.38 -26.07 -7.54
N ALA A 99 19.49 -26.41 -6.25
CA ALA A 99 19.53 -25.45 -5.15
C ALA A 99 20.71 -25.83 -4.23
N PRO A 100 21.33 -24.86 -3.52
CA PRO A 100 22.70 -24.95 -3.05
C PRO A 100 22.81 -25.42 -1.60
N GLU A 101 23.71 -26.35 -1.32
CA GLU A 101 24.00 -26.80 0.06
C GLU A 101 25.37 -26.37 0.58
N GLU A 102 25.31 -25.93 1.83
CA GLU A 102 26.38 -25.56 2.75
C GLU A 102 27.36 -26.71 3.00
N THR A 103 28.66 -26.43 2.89
CA THR A 103 29.68 -27.37 3.34
C THR A 103 30.01 -27.16 4.82
N THR A 104 29.44 -28.01 5.67
CA THR A 104 29.99 -28.33 7.00
C THR A 104 30.69 -29.68 6.94
N ASN A 105 32.02 -29.70 7.15
CA ASN A 105 32.79 -30.94 7.28
C ASN A 105 32.96 -31.32 8.76
N SER A 106 32.56 -32.55 9.12
CA SER A 106 32.97 -33.23 10.34
C SER A 106 33.29 -34.71 10.05
N GLU A 107 34.56 -35.04 10.35
CA GLU A 107 35.13 -36.27 10.92
C GLU A 107 34.86 -37.68 10.32
N GLY A 108 35.96 -38.44 10.16
CA GLY A 108 35.94 -39.88 10.51
C GLY A 108 36.70 -40.86 9.61
N SER A 109 38.00 -41.06 9.89
CA SER A 109 38.73 -42.34 10.01
C SER A 109 38.41 -43.54 9.09
N ALA A 110 39.40 -44.03 8.32
CA ALA A 110 40.07 -45.34 8.51
C ALA A 110 40.96 -45.77 7.31
N THR A 111 42.25 -45.99 7.60
CA THR A 111 43.21 -47.02 7.12
C THR A 111 43.04 -47.75 5.77
N GLU A 112 44.09 -47.79 4.94
CA GLU A 112 44.92 -49.00 4.71
C GLU A 112 46.23 -48.72 3.92
N GLU A 113 47.13 -49.70 4.01
CA GLU A 113 48.59 -49.73 3.84
C GLU A 113 49.15 -49.55 2.42
N ILE A 114 50.32 -48.90 2.29
CA ILE A 114 51.34 -49.23 1.28
C ILE A 114 52.75 -48.96 1.85
N GLU A 115 53.57 -50.02 1.97
CA GLU A 115 55.04 -49.94 2.12
C GLU A 115 55.69 -49.59 0.77
N PRO A 116 56.84 -48.88 0.76
CA PRO A 116 58.06 -49.64 0.49
C PRO A 116 59.33 -49.16 1.22
N GLU A 117 60.25 -50.11 1.40
CA GLU A 117 61.62 -49.95 1.84
C GLU A 117 62.44 -49.00 0.93
N ASN A 118 63.19 -48.05 1.52
CA ASN A 118 64.63 -47.93 1.31
C ASN A 118 65.33 -46.98 2.31
N LYS A 119 66.59 -47.31 2.59
CA LYS A 119 67.49 -46.83 3.66
C LYS A 119 67.75 -45.30 3.75
N PRO A 120 68.26 -44.82 4.91
CA PRO A 120 68.32 -43.40 5.25
C PRO A 120 69.59 -42.72 4.71
N GLU A 121 69.41 -41.62 3.99
CA GLU A 121 70.43 -40.57 3.87
C GLU A 121 69.99 -39.37 4.71
N GLU A 122 70.80 -39.01 5.71
CA GLU A 122 70.65 -37.81 6.52
C GLU A 122 70.64 -36.56 5.63
N ARG A 123 69.45 -36.06 5.30
CA ARG A 123 69.26 -34.67 4.85
C ARG A 123 68.72 -33.83 6.00
N ILE A 124 69.62 -32.97 6.45
CA ILE A 124 69.48 -31.83 7.36
C ILE A 124 68.08 -31.17 7.23
N PRO A 125 67.36 -30.87 8.32
CA PRO A 125 66.06 -30.24 8.24
C PRO A 125 66.23 -28.79 7.78
N VAL A 126 65.76 -28.49 6.57
CA VAL A 126 65.58 -27.10 6.13
C VAL A 126 64.41 -26.54 6.93
N LYS A 127 64.73 -25.87 8.04
CA LYS A 127 63.78 -25.00 8.74
C LYS A 127 63.24 -23.98 7.74
N GLN A 128 62.00 -24.18 7.28
CA GLN A 128 61.24 -23.12 6.65
C GLN A 128 61.14 -21.98 7.65
N THR A 129 62.01 -20.99 7.48
CA THR A 129 62.02 -19.76 8.24
C THR A 129 60.86 -18.94 7.69
N THR A 130 59.66 -19.19 8.21
CA THR A 130 58.54 -18.26 8.06
C THR A 130 59.05 -16.89 8.51
N SER A 131 59.14 -15.97 7.55
CA SER A 131 59.65 -14.62 7.78
C SER A 131 58.90 -14.00 8.97
N ASN A 132 59.60 -13.26 9.82
CA ASN A 132 58.98 -12.57 10.97
C ASN A 132 57.80 -11.69 10.55
N ARG A 133 57.79 -11.21 9.30
CA ARG A 133 56.67 -10.49 8.70
C ARG A 133 55.43 -11.37 8.48
N ALA A 134 55.60 -12.64 8.09
CA ALA A 134 54.49 -13.58 7.91
C ALA A 134 53.81 -13.92 9.24
N LYS A 135 54.61 -14.16 10.29
CA LYS A 135 54.08 -14.39 11.66
C LYS A 135 53.35 -13.18 12.23
N ALA A 136 53.88 -11.97 11.99
CA ALA A 136 53.21 -10.74 12.40
C ALA A 136 51.89 -10.53 11.63
N ALA A 137 51.86 -10.83 10.33
CA ALA A 137 50.65 -10.76 9.52
C ALA A 137 49.60 -11.80 9.97
N GLU A 138 50.00 -13.03 10.32
CA GLU A 138 49.11 -14.05 10.88
C GLU A 138 48.48 -13.58 12.21
N GLN A 139 49.27 -12.98 13.10
CA GLN A 139 48.79 -12.41 14.35
C GLN A 139 47.83 -11.23 14.13
N GLU A 140 48.10 -10.38 13.14
CA GLU A 140 47.23 -9.27 12.78
C GLU A 140 45.91 -9.78 12.17
N VAL A 141 45.94 -10.80 11.31
CA VAL A 141 44.73 -11.44 10.78
C VAL A 141 43.88 -12.05 11.89
N ILE A 142 44.50 -12.70 12.88
CA ILE A 142 43.78 -13.24 14.05
C ILE A 142 43.16 -12.10 14.89
N LYS A 143 43.87 -10.98 15.06
CA LYS A 143 43.33 -9.83 15.78
C LYS A 143 42.13 -9.22 15.03
N LEU A 144 42.26 -9.03 13.72
CA LEU A 144 41.21 -8.49 12.86
C LEU A 144 40.01 -9.44 12.79
N SER A 145 40.22 -10.76 12.73
CA SER A 145 39.11 -11.72 12.73
C SER A 145 38.33 -11.70 14.03
N ASN A 146 39.02 -11.56 15.17
CA ASN A 146 38.37 -11.38 16.47
C ASN A 146 37.59 -10.06 16.55
N GLU A 147 38.13 -8.97 16.00
CA GLU A 147 37.44 -7.68 15.93
C GLU A 147 36.20 -7.75 15.04
N VAL A 148 36.29 -8.35 13.85
CA VAL A 148 35.15 -8.59 12.95
C VAL A 148 34.09 -9.47 13.63
N SER A 149 34.50 -10.51 14.35
CA SER A 149 33.59 -11.38 15.10
C SER A 149 32.84 -10.60 16.19
N SER A 150 33.57 -9.76 16.94
CA SER A 150 32.98 -8.88 17.95
C SER A 150 31.98 -7.88 17.33
N LEU A 151 32.35 -7.27 16.20
CA LEU A 151 31.48 -6.34 15.46
C LEU A 151 30.22 -7.02 14.90
N ARG A 152 30.34 -8.26 14.40
CA ARG A 152 29.18 -9.04 13.95
C ARG A 152 28.23 -9.34 15.10
N LYS A 153 28.79 -9.69 16.27
CA LYS A 153 27.99 -9.96 17.48
C LYS A 153 27.31 -8.69 17.99
N SER A 154 28.00 -7.55 18.00
CA SER A 154 27.38 -6.29 18.40
C SER A 154 26.32 -5.82 17.41
N LEU A 155 26.53 -6.04 16.11
CA LEU A 155 25.54 -5.74 15.07
C LEU A 155 24.29 -6.60 15.21
N ALA A 156 24.45 -7.92 15.43
CA ALA A 156 23.32 -8.81 15.68
C ALA A 156 22.50 -8.38 16.91
N GLY A 157 23.17 -8.12 18.04
CA GLY A 157 22.47 -7.63 19.23
C GLY A 157 21.80 -6.26 19.05
N ALA A 158 22.35 -5.39 18.22
CA ALA A 158 21.71 -4.12 17.88
C ALA A 158 20.46 -4.33 17.01
N ALA A 159 20.48 -5.30 16.08
CA ALA A 159 19.33 -5.65 15.27
C ALA A 159 18.18 -6.19 16.13
N ASP A 160 18.47 -7.08 17.08
CA ASP A 160 17.47 -7.63 18.00
C ASP A 160 16.79 -6.53 18.83
N VAL A 161 17.57 -5.57 19.35
CA VAL A 161 17.03 -4.44 20.12
C VAL A 161 16.19 -3.50 19.25
N ILE A 162 16.58 -3.28 17.99
CA ILE A 162 15.78 -2.47 17.05
C ILE A 162 14.47 -3.18 16.74
N GLU A 163 14.50 -4.49 16.49
CA GLU A 163 13.29 -5.27 16.23
C GLU A 163 12.34 -5.23 17.43
N GLU A 164 12.84 -5.40 18.65
CA GLU A 164 12.05 -5.29 19.89
C GLU A 164 11.41 -3.90 20.04
N LEU A 165 12.14 -2.83 19.71
CA LEU A 165 11.63 -1.45 19.74
C LEU A 165 10.62 -1.16 18.62
N GLU A 166 10.77 -1.77 17.45
CA GLU A 166 9.88 -1.57 16.30
C GLU A 166 8.61 -2.43 16.39
N THR A 167 8.66 -3.55 17.12
CA THR A 167 7.58 -4.53 17.30
C THR A 167 6.89 -4.45 18.67
N GLU A 168 6.92 -3.29 19.31
CA GLU A 168 6.18 -3.07 20.57
C GLU A 168 4.70 -3.44 20.41
N PRO A 169 4.12 -4.25 21.31
CA PRO A 169 2.71 -4.64 21.22
C PRO A 169 1.82 -3.40 21.33
N MET A 170 1.03 -3.16 20.29
CA MET A 170 0.13 -2.01 20.22
C MET A 170 -1.19 -2.30 20.94
N PRO A 171 -1.75 -1.35 21.70
CA PRO A 171 -3.11 -1.49 22.20
C PRO A 171 -4.13 -1.36 21.06
N PRO A 172 -5.35 -1.92 21.20
CA PRO A 172 -6.42 -1.70 20.24
C PRO A 172 -6.82 -0.22 20.21
N ALA A 173 -7.11 0.30 19.02
CA ALA A 173 -7.57 1.68 18.86
C ALA A 173 -9.09 1.75 18.94
N VAL A 174 -9.62 2.48 19.92
CA VAL A 174 -11.04 2.79 20.01
C VAL A 174 -11.26 4.16 19.36
N LEU A 175 -11.87 4.13 18.18
CA LEU A 175 -12.11 5.31 17.37
C LEU A 175 -13.51 5.86 17.64
N ALA A 176 -13.80 7.04 17.09
CA ALA A 176 -15.15 7.61 17.15
C ALA A 176 -16.15 6.67 16.46
N ALA A 177 -17.43 6.77 16.84
CA ALA A 177 -18.55 5.99 16.30
C ALA A 177 -18.48 4.46 16.54
N ASP A 178 -18.01 4.06 17.73
CA ASP A 178 -17.97 2.66 18.19
C ASP A 178 -17.13 1.73 17.29
N ILE A 179 -16.18 2.31 16.55
CA ILE A 179 -15.25 1.59 15.69
C ILE A 179 -14.07 1.15 16.54
N VAL A 180 -13.87 -0.17 16.67
CA VAL A 180 -12.72 -0.76 17.36
C VAL A 180 -11.78 -1.37 16.34
N VAL A 181 -10.55 -0.87 16.28
CA VAL A 181 -9.45 -1.44 15.49
C VAL A 181 -8.66 -2.40 16.38
N PRO A 182 -8.54 -3.68 16.01
CA PRO A 182 -7.76 -4.66 16.76
C PRO A 182 -6.29 -4.27 16.91
N ASP A 183 -5.67 -4.74 17.99
CA ASP A 183 -4.25 -4.55 18.33
C ASP A 183 -3.28 -4.95 17.20
N HIS A 184 -3.44 -6.14 16.62
CA HIS A 184 -2.61 -6.62 15.52
C HIS A 184 -2.69 -5.71 14.30
N LEU A 185 -3.89 -5.20 13.98
CA LEU A 185 -4.08 -4.30 12.85
C LEU A 185 -3.42 -2.94 13.09
N VAL A 186 -3.50 -2.42 14.31
CA VAL A 186 -2.75 -1.21 14.70
C VAL A 186 -1.25 -1.44 14.57
N ALA A 187 -0.76 -2.59 15.01
CA ALA A 187 0.65 -2.96 14.90
C ALA A 187 1.10 -3.06 13.44
N ASP A 188 0.30 -3.66 12.56
CA ASP A 188 0.63 -3.80 11.14
C ASP A 188 0.68 -2.45 10.41
N ILE A 189 -0.30 -1.57 10.64
CA ILE A 189 -0.27 -0.21 10.10
C ILE A 189 0.95 0.55 10.63
N ALA A 190 1.31 0.40 11.90
CA ALA A 190 2.48 1.05 12.49
C ALA A 190 3.81 0.51 11.95
N ARG A 191 3.93 -0.79 11.71
CA ARG A 191 5.10 -1.41 11.05
C ARG A 191 5.24 -0.87 9.64
N LEU A 192 4.15 -0.89 8.87
CA LEU A 192 4.14 -0.36 7.51
C LEU A 192 4.53 1.12 7.49
N ALA A 193 4.01 1.93 8.40
CA ALA A 193 4.31 3.36 8.48
C ALA A 193 5.81 3.64 8.69
N ARG A 194 6.50 2.83 9.50
CA ARG A 194 7.95 2.90 9.69
C ARG A 194 8.70 2.45 8.44
N GLN A 195 8.23 1.39 7.79
CA GLN A 195 8.82 0.91 6.53
C GLN A 195 8.72 1.96 5.42
N LEU A 196 7.56 2.60 5.24
CA LEU A 196 7.35 3.66 4.26
C LEU A 196 8.30 4.86 4.49
N ASP A 197 8.55 5.25 5.75
CA ASP A 197 9.49 6.34 6.07
C ASP A 197 10.95 5.93 5.79
N ARG A 198 11.33 4.68 6.09
CA ARG A 198 12.64 4.10 5.77
C ARG A 198 12.90 4.09 4.27
N GLU A 199 11.89 3.72 3.50
CA GLU A 199 11.93 3.66 2.02
C GLU A 199 11.72 5.01 1.34
N GLN A 200 11.49 6.09 2.08
CA GLN A 200 11.34 7.44 1.55
C GLN A 200 10.06 7.67 0.73
N LEU A 201 9.07 6.79 0.86
CA LEU A 201 7.77 6.93 0.20
C LEU A 201 6.88 7.95 0.95
N VAL A 202 7.11 8.09 2.25
CA VAL A 202 6.50 9.11 3.12
C VAL A 202 7.59 9.81 3.93
N ARG A 203 7.28 10.98 4.48
CA ARG A 203 8.21 11.73 5.33
C ARG A 203 7.47 12.47 6.43
N ALA A 204 7.93 12.33 7.68
CA ALA A 204 7.34 13.01 8.83
C ALA A 204 5.81 12.80 8.91
N ASN A 205 5.02 13.85 8.68
CA ASN A 205 3.55 13.84 8.66
C ASN A 205 2.94 13.90 7.25
N MET A 206 3.78 13.73 6.22
CA MET A 206 3.36 13.66 4.82
C MET A 206 2.96 12.24 4.47
N GLY A 207 1.87 12.09 3.73
CA GLY A 207 1.35 10.80 3.31
C GLY A 207 0.28 10.29 4.27
N THR A 208 -0.43 9.26 3.82
CA THR A 208 -1.55 8.68 4.58
C THR A 208 -1.64 7.20 4.26
N ILE A 209 -1.90 6.39 5.29
CA ILE A 209 -2.23 4.98 5.15
C ILE A 209 -3.71 4.83 5.45
N SER A 210 -4.42 4.12 4.60
CA SER A 210 -5.84 3.87 4.77
C SER A 210 -6.21 2.48 4.29
N MET A 211 -7.26 1.91 4.87
CA MET A 211 -7.78 0.60 4.48
C MET A 211 -9.23 0.43 4.94
N LEU A 212 -9.91 -0.55 4.35
CA LEU A 212 -11.20 -1.02 4.84
C LEU A 212 -11.01 -1.96 6.03
N HIS A 213 -11.86 -1.79 7.04
CA HIS A 213 -11.82 -2.63 8.23
C HIS A 213 -12.24 -4.07 7.89
N PRO A 214 -11.41 -5.10 8.14
CA PRO A 214 -11.69 -6.48 7.72
C PRO A 214 -12.93 -7.07 8.40
N GLY A 215 -13.15 -6.74 9.68
CA GLY A 215 -14.31 -7.19 10.46
C GLY A 215 -15.55 -6.28 10.45
N MET A 216 -15.52 -5.12 9.79
CA MET A 216 -16.62 -4.14 9.81
C MET A 216 -16.81 -3.56 8.41
N PRO A 217 -17.71 -4.16 7.60
CA PRO A 217 -17.96 -3.70 6.24
C PRO A 217 -18.36 -2.22 6.18
N GLY A 218 -17.80 -1.50 5.21
CA GLY A 218 -18.07 -0.08 5.00
C GLY A 218 -17.45 0.85 6.03
N VAL A 219 -16.54 0.36 6.88
CA VAL A 219 -15.71 1.20 7.76
C VAL A 219 -14.33 1.38 7.13
N MET A 220 -13.92 2.63 6.95
CA MET A 220 -12.57 3.01 6.56
C MET A 220 -11.77 3.41 7.79
N ILE A 221 -10.56 2.84 7.91
CA ILE A 221 -9.54 3.24 8.87
C ILE A 221 -8.50 4.05 8.09
N SER A 222 -8.03 5.15 8.66
CA SER A 222 -6.96 5.96 8.10
C SER A 222 -6.04 6.47 9.19
N THR A 223 -4.82 6.85 8.83
CA THR A 223 -3.96 7.66 9.69
C THR A 223 -4.58 9.04 9.87
N ARG A 224 -4.52 9.56 11.10
CA ARG A 224 -5.00 10.88 11.52
C ARG A 224 -4.13 11.97 10.89
N LYS A 225 -4.77 13.07 10.52
CA LYS A 225 -4.09 14.26 10.01
C LYS A 225 -3.00 14.75 10.94
N GLY A 226 -1.80 14.96 10.39
CA GLY A 226 -0.67 15.55 11.11
C GLY A 226 0.09 14.58 12.02
N THR A 227 -0.31 13.30 12.08
CA THR A 227 0.45 12.27 12.79
C THR A 227 1.77 11.99 12.06
N THR A 228 2.85 11.85 12.82
CA THR A 228 4.13 11.40 12.28
C THR A 228 4.09 9.89 12.04
N LEU A 229 4.20 9.46 10.78
CA LEU A 229 4.05 8.05 10.39
C LEU A 229 5.14 7.14 10.99
N SER A 230 6.38 7.62 11.07
CA SER A 230 7.48 6.85 11.70
C SER A 230 7.32 6.61 13.20
N ARG A 231 6.37 7.29 13.85
CA ARG A 231 6.03 7.12 15.28
C ARG A 231 4.55 6.81 15.47
N LEU A 232 3.92 6.20 14.47
CA LEU A 232 2.50 5.89 14.49
C LEU A 232 2.16 4.95 15.65
N ASN A 233 1.04 5.24 16.32
CA ASN A 233 0.44 4.42 17.37
C ASN A 233 -1.09 4.46 17.25
N GLU A 234 -1.80 3.83 18.19
CA GLU A 234 -3.26 3.70 18.20
C GLU A 234 -3.99 5.05 18.13
N ARG A 235 -3.41 6.10 18.73
CA ARG A 235 -3.99 7.46 18.76
C ARG A 235 -3.88 8.17 17.42
N GLY A 236 -2.90 7.72 16.63
CA GLY A 236 -2.64 8.21 15.30
C GLY A 236 -3.61 7.71 14.25
N LEU A 237 -4.64 6.93 14.62
CA LEU A 237 -5.67 6.45 13.72
C LEU A 237 -6.98 7.24 13.87
N VAL A 238 -7.77 7.19 12.80
CA VAL A 238 -9.11 7.74 12.71
C VAL A 238 -9.96 6.81 11.83
N GLY A 239 -11.25 6.75 12.10
CA GLY A 239 -12.15 5.80 11.46
C GLY A 239 -13.49 6.44 11.19
N GLY A 240 -14.10 6.07 10.07
CA GLY A 240 -15.40 6.58 9.65
C GLY A 240 -16.08 5.62 8.69
N ARG A 241 -17.40 5.72 8.59
CA ARG A 241 -18.17 4.92 7.62
C ARG A 241 -18.14 5.58 6.25
N LEU A 242 -18.02 4.78 5.20
CA LEU A 242 -18.16 5.24 3.84
C LEU A 242 -19.53 5.94 3.67
N GLY A 243 -19.54 7.06 2.96
CA GLY A 243 -20.71 7.90 2.70
C GLY A 243 -21.10 8.88 3.81
N GLN A 244 -20.54 8.77 5.02
CA GLN A 244 -20.96 9.60 6.18
C GLN A 244 -20.13 10.88 6.35
N GLY A 245 -19.19 11.15 5.44
CA GLY A 245 -18.28 12.30 5.52
C GLY A 245 -17.05 12.04 6.36
N ALA A 246 -16.18 13.05 6.43
CA ALA A 246 -14.90 12.95 7.11
C ALA A 246 -15.08 13.08 8.64
N PRO A 247 -14.61 12.11 9.44
CA PRO A 247 -14.61 12.22 10.90
C PRO A 247 -13.60 13.26 11.40
N ASP A 248 -13.72 13.66 12.67
CA ASP A 248 -12.81 14.62 13.29
C ASP A 248 -11.36 14.13 13.29
N GLY A 249 -10.46 14.94 12.73
CA GLY A 249 -9.04 14.61 12.60
C GLY A 249 -8.72 13.75 11.37
N ALA A 250 -9.68 13.53 10.45
CA ALA A 250 -9.42 12.94 9.16
C ALA A 250 -8.40 13.73 8.33
N PRO A 251 -7.59 13.04 7.50
CA PRO A 251 -6.71 13.68 6.52
C PRO A 251 -7.53 14.48 5.48
N THR A 252 -6.89 15.44 4.83
CA THR A 252 -7.57 16.40 3.93
C THR A 252 -8.13 15.77 2.66
N ASP A 253 -7.54 14.65 2.25
CA ASP A 253 -7.88 13.83 1.10
C ASP A 253 -8.80 12.65 1.46
N TRP A 254 -9.47 12.68 2.61
CA TRP A 254 -10.42 11.64 3.05
C TRP A 254 -11.37 11.18 1.95
N ARG A 255 -11.93 12.12 1.20
CA ARG A 255 -12.89 11.81 0.13
C ARG A 255 -12.25 11.10 -1.08
N ILE A 256 -10.99 11.39 -1.37
CA ILE A 256 -10.22 10.70 -2.42
C ILE A 256 -10.00 9.25 -1.97
N LEU A 257 -9.52 9.05 -0.74
CA LEU A 257 -9.29 7.73 -0.15
C LEU A 257 -10.58 6.90 -0.13
N GLU A 258 -11.70 7.51 0.23
CA GLU A 258 -13.01 6.88 0.25
C GLU A 258 -13.41 6.33 -1.12
N VAL A 259 -13.26 7.14 -2.17
CA VAL A 259 -13.60 6.76 -3.56
C VAL A 259 -12.65 5.68 -4.09
N LEU A 260 -11.35 5.81 -3.81
CA LEU A 260 -10.35 4.83 -4.25
C LEU A 260 -10.55 3.49 -3.56
N LEU A 261 -10.70 3.47 -2.24
CA LEU A 261 -10.95 2.24 -1.48
C LEU A 261 -12.27 1.59 -1.88
N ALA A 262 -13.33 2.37 -2.12
CA ALA A 262 -14.59 1.84 -2.61
C ALA A 262 -14.44 1.21 -4.01
N SER A 263 -13.71 1.87 -4.92
CA SER A 263 -13.44 1.32 -6.26
C SER A 263 -12.64 0.03 -6.18
N THR A 264 -11.56 0.02 -5.40
CA THR A 264 -10.69 -1.17 -5.23
C THR A 264 -11.45 -2.32 -4.57
N SER A 265 -12.25 -2.04 -3.54
CA SER A 265 -13.05 -3.05 -2.83
C SER A 265 -14.03 -3.79 -3.75
N LEU A 266 -14.60 -3.09 -4.75
CA LEU A 266 -15.47 -3.72 -5.75
C LEU A 266 -14.71 -4.68 -6.67
N GLU A 267 -13.41 -4.47 -6.87
CA GLU A 267 -12.58 -5.29 -7.76
C GLU A 267 -11.93 -6.47 -7.02
N THR A 268 -11.52 -6.26 -5.78
CA THR A 268 -10.90 -7.28 -4.92
C THR A 268 -11.92 -8.15 -4.18
N GLY A 269 -13.21 -7.81 -4.26
CA GLY A 269 -14.28 -8.53 -3.59
C GLY A 269 -14.41 -8.25 -2.10
N GLY A 270 -13.95 -7.08 -1.64
CA GLY A 270 -14.10 -6.64 -0.25
C GLY A 270 -12.87 -5.94 0.33
N PRO A 271 -11.72 -6.62 0.47
CA PRO A 271 -10.55 -6.07 1.15
C PRO A 271 -9.88 -5.01 0.27
N ALA A 272 -9.60 -3.84 0.83
CA ALA A 272 -8.93 -2.77 0.09
C ALA A 272 -8.06 -1.93 1.02
N SER A 273 -6.91 -1.52 0.50
CA SER A 273 -5.96 -0.62 1.12
C SER A 273 -5.57 0.49 0.14
N CYS A 274 -5.12 1.61 0.68
CA CYS A 274 -4.61 2.73 -0.10
C CYS A 274 -3.52 3.46 0.69
N ILE A 275 -2.37 3.64 0.04
CA ILE A 275 -1.24 4.43 0.54
C ILE A 275 -1.14 5.68 -0.33
N HIS A 276 -1.36 6.84 0.29
CA HIS A 276 -0.97 8.11 -0.29
C HIS A 276 0.51 8.34 -0.01
N MET A 277 1.34 8.08 -1.03
CA MET A 277 2.78 8.29 -1.00
C MET A 277 3.14 9.63 -1.64
N LEU A 278 4.14 10.31 -1.07
CA LEU A 278 4.69 11.57 -1.60
C LEU A 278 6.16 11.38 -1.96
N GLY A 279 6.42 10.33 -2.74
CA GLY A 279 7.75 10.02 -3.24
C GLY A 279 8.28 11.16 -4.11
N PRO A 280 9.53 11.61 -3.91
CA PRO A 280 10.09 12.76 -4.60
C PRO A 280 10.17 12.58 -6.13
N TYR A 281 10.44 11.38 -6.62
CA TYR A 281 10.58 11.12 -8.06
C TYR A 281 9.23 11.14 -8.74
N THR A 282 8.24 10.41 -8.20
CA THR A 282 6.87 10.41 -8.74
C THR A 282 6.27 11.80 -8.70
N THR A 283 6.43 12.51 -7.58
CA THR A 283 5.93 13.89 -7.45
C THR A 283 6.62 14.82 -8.45
N ALA A 284 7.94 14.73 -8.63
CA ALA A 284 8.68 15.56 -9.58
C ALA A 284 8.26 15.30 -11.04
N VAL A 285 8.12 14.04 -11.44
CA VAL A 285 7.64 13.67 -12.78
C VAL A 285 6.22 14.17 -13.00
N SER A 286 5.36 14.09 -11.99
CA SER A 286 3.96 14.55 -12.10
C SER A 286 3.81 16.05 -12.38
N CYS A 287 4.78 16.86 -11.96
CA CYS A 287 4.76 18.32 -12.14
C CYS A 287 4.96 18.78 -13.59
N GLU A 288 5.26 17.85 -14.52
CA GLU A 288 5.31 18.15 -15.95
C GLU A 288 3.90 18.44 -16.49
N LYS A 289 3.70 19.67 -16.97
CA LYS A 289 2.37 20.22 -17.31
C LYS A 289 1.62 19.43 -18.40
N ASP A 290 2.36 18.88 -19.35
CA ASP A 290 1.78 18.19 -20.51
C ASP A 290 1.74 16.66 -20.31
N LEU A 291 2.17 16.17 -19.15
CA LEU A 291 2.17 14.75 -18.85
C LEU A 291 0.83 14.35 -18.20
N ILE A 292 0.00 13.65 -18.96
CA ILE A 292 -1.28 13.07 -18.51
C ILE A 292 -1.14 11.56 -18.29
N LEU A 293 -0.29 10.91 -19.09
CA LEU A 293 -0.03 9.49 -19.03
C LEU A 293 1.47 9.28 -18.86
N CYS A 294 1.85 8.55 -17.82
CA CYS A 294 3.22 8.11 -17.63
C CYS A 294 3.27 6.58 -17.74
N SER A 295 4.28 6.06 -18.41
CA SER A 295 4.54 4.62 -18.47
C SER A 295 5.96 4.37 -17.97
N PRO A 296 6.16 3.41 -17.05
CA PRO A 296 7.48 2.94 -16.69
C PRO A 296 8.28 2.52 -17.93
N ILE A 297 9.59 2.75 -17.89
CA ILE A 297 10.49 2.32 -18.97
C ILE A 297 11.20 1.00 -18.65
N ASP A 298 11.27 0.64 -17.36
CA ASP A 298 11.79 -0.64 -16.89
C ASP A 298 10.77 -1.78 -17.11
N GLU A 299 11.28 -2.99 -17.32
CA GLU A 299 10.47 -4.16 -17.66
C GLU A 299 9.48 -4.55 -16.55
N ILE A 300 9.91 -4.44 -15.28
CA ILE A 300 9.07 -4.80 -14.13
C ILE A 300 7.90 -3.82 -14.00
N GLY A 301 8.16 -2.52 -14.03
CA GLY A 301 7.12 -1.49 -13.98
C GLY A 301 6.14 -1.58 -15.15
N LYS A 302 6.62 -1.85 -16.36
CA LYS A 302 5.74 -2.07 -17.54
C LYS A 302 4.79 -3.24 -17.34
N SER A 303 5.31 -4.35 -16.81
CA SER A 303 4.55 -5.58 -16.61
C SER A 303 3.53 -5.46 -15.47
N LEU A 304 3.95 -4.92 -14.31
CA LEU A 304 3.15 -4.94 -13.09
C LEU A 304 2.30 -3.69 -12.86
N LEU A 305 2.82 -2.49 -13.18
CA LEU A 305 2.08 -1.23 -13.02
C LEU A 305 1.34 -0.84 -14.30
N GLY A 306 1.96 -1.07 -15.46
CA GLY A 306 1.39 -0.70 -16.75
C GLY A 306 1.35 0.82 -16.95
N LYS A 307 0.15 1.35 -17.20
CA LYS A 307 -0.06 2.77 -17.50
C LYS A 307 -0.45 3.52 -16.24
N ILE A 308 0.20 4.65 -15.98
CA ILE A 308 -0.07 5.49 -14.81
C ILE A 308 -0.73 6.78 -15.30
N VAL A 309 -1.96 7.02 -14.85
CA VAL A 309 -2.72 8.22 -15.20
C VAL A 309 -2.46 9.32 -14.18
N ILE A 310 -2.17 10.52 -14.67
CA ILE A 310 -1.95 11.73 -13.89
C ILE A 310 -3.20 12.60 -14.00
N VAL A 311 -3.80 12.90 -12.85
CA VAL A 311 -5.01 13.71 -12.75
C VAL A 311 -4.65 15.09 -12.19
N ASP A 312 -5.24 16.12 -12.78
CA ASP A 312 -5.11 17.48 -12.31
C ASP A 312 -6.07 17.77 -11.16
N PRO A 313 -5.60 18.39 -10.06
CA PRO A 313 -6.48 18.80 -8.98
C PRO A 313 -7.43 19.91 -9.46
N ASP A 314 -8.73 19.72 -9.25
CA ASP A 314 -9.76 20.71 -9.52
C ASP A 314 -10.44 21.12 -8.19
N PRO A 315 -10.02 22.24 -7.59
CA PRO A 315 -10.59 22.72 -6.33
C PRO A 315 -11.99 23.34 -6.50
N ASP A 316 -12.37 23.71 -7.73
CA ASP A 316 -13.66 24.35 -8.00
C ASP A 316 -14.77 23.29 -8.20
N ASN A 317 -14.43 22.10 -8.70
CA ASN A 317 -15.37 21.01 -8.92
C ASN A 317 -14.87 19.67 -8.34
N GLN A 318 -15.03 19.54 -7.02
CA GLN A 318 -14.58 18.36 -6.29
C GLN A 318 -15.24 17.05 -6.76
N ASP A 319 -16.54 17.05 -7.10
CA ASP A 319 -17.24 15.83 -7.53
C ASP A 319 -16.72 15.32 -8.87
N ASN A 320 -16.46 16.23 -9.81
CA ASN A 320 -15.89 15.87 -11.10
C ASN A 320 -14.45 15.35 -10.93
N PHE A 321 -13.65 16.00 -10.10
CA PHE A 321 -12.29 15.55 -9.78
C PHE A 321 -12.25 14.14 -9.19
N LEU A 322 -13.13 13.84 -8.24
CA LEU A 322 -13.22 12.50 -7.64
C LEU A 322 -13.60 11.44 -8.66
N ARG A 323 -14.55 11.76 -9.54
CA ARG A 323 -14.96 10.88 -10.64
C ARG A 323 -13.80 10.63 -11.61
N GLN A 324 -13.10 11.69 -12.04
CA GLN A 324 -11.92 11.55 -12.90
C GLN A 324 -10.84 10.71 -12.22
N THR A 325 -10.63 10.88 -10.92
CA THR A 325 -9.64 10.12 -10.14
C THR A 325 -9.98 8.62 -10.11
N ALA A 326 -11.25 8.26 -9.92
CA ALA A 326 -11.70 6.87 -9.97
C ALA A 326 -11.59 6.27 -11.39
N GLU A 327 -11.96 7.03 -12.41
CA GLU A 327 -11.85 6.60 -13.82
C GLU A 327 -10.37 6.43 -14.22
N ALA A 328 -9.50 7.31 -13.76
CA ALA A 328 -8.05 7.26 -13.96
C ALA A 328 -7.43 6.01 -13.33
N LEU A 329 -7.85 5.64 -12.12
CA LEU A 329 -7.42 4.40 -11.47
C LEU A 329 -7.74 3.18 -12.34
N LYS A 330 -8.98 3.10 -12.86
CA LYS A 330 -9.44 2.01 -13.74
C LYS A 330 -8.70 1.95 -15.06
N GLN A 331 -8.49 3.11 -15.69
CA GLN A 331 -7.72 3.21 -16.94
C GLN A 331 -6.24 2.85 -16.74
N GLY A 332 -5.71 3.10 -15.54
CA GLY A 332 -4.33 2.79 -15.13
C GLY A 332 -4.11 1.39 -14.57
N GLY A 333 -5.04 0.46 -14.77
CA GLY A 333 -4.87 -0.94 -14.36
C GLY A 333 -5.01 -1.19 -12.85
N ASN A 334 -5.66 -0.27 -12.12
CA ASN A 334 -6.05 -0.43 -10.72
C ASN A 334 -4.91 -0.67 -9.73
N LYS A 335 -3.75 -0.06 -9.99
CA LYS A 335 -2.59 -0.11 -9.09
C LYS A 335 -2.34 1.22 -8.41
N CYS A 336 -2.40 2.31 -9.16
CA CYS A 336 -2.19 3.64 -8.62
C CYS A 336 -2.83 4.72 -9.49
N VAL A 337 -3.04 5.89 -8.90
CA VAL A 337 -3.35 7.14 -9.59
C VAL A 337 -2.45 8.24 -9.04
N VAL A 338 -1.96 9.10 -9.92
CA VAL A 338 -1.08 10.21 -9.52
C VAL A 338 -1.86 11.50 -9.59
N ILE A 339 -1.82 12.29 -8.51
CA ILE A 339 -2.41 13.63 -8.50
C ILE A 339 -1.27 14.63 -8.66
N ARG A 340 -1.36 15.47 -9.71
CA ARG A 340 -0.28 16.37 -10.09
C ARG A 340 0.19 17.22 -8.90
N GLY A 341 1.48 17.12 -8.58
CA GLY A 341 2.12 17.85 -7.49
C GLY A 341 1.74 17.41 -6.06
N HIS A 342 0.90 16.38 -5.91
CA HIS A 342 0.42 15.88 -4.61
C HIS A 342 0.90 14.45 -4.30
N GLY A 343 1.61 13.82 -5.23
CA GLY A 343 2.10 12.44 -5.08
C GLY A 343 1.13 11.42 -5.68
N ALA A 344 1.25 10.18 -5.23
CA ALA A 344 0.51 9.04 -5.78
C ALA A 344 -0.33 8.34 -4.72
N TYR A 345 -1.51 7.90 -5.14
CA TYR A 345 -2.39 7.05 -4.37
C TYR A 345 -2.28 5.64 -4.92
N CYS A 346 -1.62 4.75 -4.17
CA CYS A 346 -1.40 3.38 -4.56
C CYS A 346 -2.37 2.49 -3.79
N VAL A 347 -3.10 1.63 -4.50
CA VAL A 347 -4.15 0.78 -3.93
C VAL A 347 -3.76 -0.69 -4.01
N GLY A 348 -4.35 -1.51 -3.17
CA GLY A 348 -4.13 -2.95 -3.12
C GLY A 348 -5.27 -3.69 -2.42
N GLY A 349 -5.23 -5.02 -2.44
CA GLY A 349 -6.16 -5.84 -1.65
C GLY A 349 -5.86 -5.74 -0.15
N ASP A 350 -4.58 -5.66 0.18
CA ASP A 350 -4.08 -5.50 1.54
C ASP A 350 -2.97 -4.43 1.61
N LEU A 351 -2.48 -4.16 2.81
CA LEU A 351 -1.46 -3.13 3.05
C LEU A 351 -0.15 -3.41 2.30
N ASP A 352 0.22 -4.68 2.15
CA ASP A 352 1.47 -5.10 1.51
C ASP A 352 1.40 -4.93 -0.01
N ASP A 353 0.27 -5.26 -0.63
CA ASP A 353 -0.01 -5.01 -2.04
C ASP A 353 0.08 -3.51 -2.38
N ALA A 354 -0.56 -2.66 -1.57
CA ALA A 354 -0.51 -1.22 -1.79
C ALA A 354 0.91 -0.67 -1.62
N TRP A 355 1.67 -1.20 -0.67
CA TRP A 355 3.06 -0.85 -0.47
C TRP A 355 3.94 -1.28 -1.63
N ALA A 356 3.79 -2.52 -2.11
CA ALA A 356 4.53 -3.03 -3.27
C ALA A 356 4.27 -2.14 -4.50
N ASN A 357 3.01 -1.76 -4.76
CA ASN A 357 2.66 -0.85 -5.85
C ASN A 357 3.32 0.53 -5.68
N ALA A 358 3.33 1.08 -4.46
CA ALA A 358 3.97 2.36 -4.17
C ALA A 358 5.50 2.33 -4.36
N ALA A 359 6.15 1.29 -3.84
CA ALA A 359 7.60 1.10 -3.95
C ALA A 359 8.03 0.90 -5.41
N MET A 360 7.31 0.07 -6.16
CA MET A 360 7.55 -0.13 -7.59
C MET A 360 7.37 1.17 -8.38
N LEU A 361 6.29 1.92 -8.10
CA LEU A 361 6.00 3.17 -8.80
C LEU A 361 7.14 4.17 -8.61
N GLU A 362 7.55 4.40 -7.36
CA GLU A 362 8.62 5.35 -7.07
C GLU A 362 9.96 4.93 -7.70
N HIS A 363 10.25 3.63 -7.70
CA HIS A 363 11.43 3.08 -8.35
C HIS A 363 11.41 3.32 -9.86
N SER A 364 10.31 2.97 -10.54
CA SER A 364 10.14 3.19 -11.97
C SER A 364 10.23 4.67 -12.34
N MET A 365 9.60 5.56 -11.56
CA MET A 365 9.65 7.00 -11.80
C MET A 365 11.05 7.57 -11.61
N LYS A 366 11.83 7.03 -10.66
CA LYS A 366 13.24 7.37 -10.50
C LYS A 366 14.04 7.03 -11.77
N ILE A 367 13.82 5.84 -12.34
CA ILE A 367 14.49 5.42 -13.58
C ILE A 367 14.10 6.36 -14.74
N VAL A 368 12.80 6.66 -14.90
CA VAL A 368 12.30 7.60 -15.92
C VAL A 368 12.98 8.96 -15.78
N LEU A 369 13.05 9.51 -14.57
CA LEU A 369 13.65 10.81 -14.34
C LEU A 369 15.15 10.82 -14.65
N LEU A 370 15.89 9.79 -14.20
CA LEU A 370 17.32 9.65 -14.48
C LEU A 370 17.61 9.47 -15.98
N ALA A 371 16.80 8.67 -16.68
CA ALA A 371 16.94 8.48 -18.12
C ALA A 371 16.70 9.78 -18.89
N ARG A 372 15.68 10.57 -18.49
CA ARG A 372 15.41 11.89 -19.06
C ARG A 372 16.55 12.87 -18.79
N GLN A 373 17.09 12.91 -17.57
CA GLN A 373 18.24 13.75 -17.21
C GLN A 373 19.51 13.39 -17.99
N ALA A 374 19.69 12.11 -18.33
CA ALA A 374 20.79 11.62 -19.14
C ALA A 374 20.53 11.75 -20.67
N ASN A 375 19.39 12.31 -21.08
CA ASN A 375 18.95 12.41 -22.48
C ASN A 375 18.98 11.06 -23.23
N LEU A 376 18.65 9.96 -22.55
CA LEU A 376 18.52 8.65 -23.19
C LEU A 376 17.29 8.63 -24.10
N LYS A 377 17.43 8.00 -25.27
CA LYS A 377 16.28 7.68 -26.13
C LYS A 377 15.77 6.31 -25.70
N VAL A 378 14.69 6.30 -24.92
CA VAL A 378 14.09 5.09 -24.34
C VAL A 378 12.72 4.84 -24.94
#